data_AF-A0A940BLA3-F1
#
_entry.id   AF-A0A940BLA3-F1
#
_cell.length_a   1.000
_cell.length_b   1.000
_cell.length_c   1.000
_cell.angle_alpha   90.00
_cell.angle_beta   90.00
_cell.angle_gamma   90.00
#
_symmetry.space_group_name_H-M   'P 1'
#
loop_
_entity.id
_entity.type
_entity.pdbx_description
1 polymer ?
#
loop_
_entity_poly.entity_id
_entity_poly.type
_entity_poly.pdbx_seq_one_letter_code
_entity_poly.pdbx_strand_id
1 'polypeptide(L)'
;MVRELTFLENLLFRVGAVLMLLGVAVHIFSAEISLYIYGIGAMLFCLMQLRAVYEGNDLNVIRLRRQQLFACLMFIGTVMCMSMQVYQYGFARRNEWVVALAIGCVLELYTAWRIPSALQKAKKS
;
A
#
# COMPACT_ATOMS: atom_id res chain seq x y z
N MET A 1 -19.40 -1.22 11.15
CA MET A 1 -18.28 -1.59 12.05
C MET A 1 -17.12 -2.02 11.16
N VAL A 2 -15.90 -1.48 11.32
CA VAL A 2 -14.73 -2.05 10.64
C VAL A 2 -14.50 -3.41 11.28
N ARG A 3 -14.24 -4.48 10.50
CA ARG A 3 -13.78 -5.71 11.11
C ARG A 3 -12.44 -5.40 11.79
N GLU A 4 -12.42 -5.48 13.13
CA GLU A 4 -11.19 -5.32 13.90
C GLU A 4 -10.21 -6.41 13.44
N LEU A 5 -9.07 -5.99 12.88
CA LEU A 5 -8.03 -6.91 12.49
C LEU A 5 -7.50 -7.59 13.76
N THR A 6 -7.35 -8.91 13.71
CA THR A 6 -6.70 -9.64 14.79
C THR A 6 -5.28 -9.10 15.02
N PHE A 7 -4.72 -9.32 16.21
CA PHE A 7 -3.36 -8.85 16.54
C PHE A 7 -2.33 -9.28 15.49
N LEU A 8 -2.46 -10.50 14.96
CA LEU A 8 -1.60 -11.04 13.90
C LEU A 8 -1.75 -10.30 12.57
N GLU A 9 -2.97 -9.98 12.15
CA GLU A 9 -3.22 -9.23 10.92
C GLU A 9 -2.69 -7.78 11.02
N ASN A 10 -2.86 -7.14 12.19
CA ASN A 10 -2.27 -5.82 12.45
C ASN A 10 -0.73 -5.85 12.47
N LEU A 11 -0.13 -6.91 13.02
CA LEU A 11 1.32 -7.12 12.97
C LEU A 11 1.79 -7.31 11.53
N LEU A 12 1.11 -8.16 10.74
CA LEU A 12 1.42 -8.40 9.33
C LEU A 12 1.31 -7.13 8.49
N PHE A 13 0.29 -6.30 8.74
CA PHE A 13 0.13 -5.02 8.06
C PHE A 13 1.32 -4.09 8.32
N ARG A 14 1.73 -3.96 9.59
CA ARG A 14 2.91 -3.15 9.98
C ARG A 14 4.20 -3.69 9.39
N VAL A 15 4.40 -5.01 9.46
CA VAL A 15 5.57 -5.69 8.89
C VAL A 15 5.61 -5.49 7.37
N GLY A 16 4.48 -5.62 6.67
CA GLY A 16 4.37 -5.35 5.23
C GLY A 16 4.77 -3.93 4.88
N ALA A 17 4.27 -2.93 5.62
CA ALA A 17 4.63 -1.53 5.41
C ALA A 17 6.12 -1.26 5.66
N VAL A 18 6.70 -1.81 6.73
CA VAL A 18 8.13 -1.70 7.02
C VAL A 18 8.97 -2.37 5.93
N LEU A 19 8.57 -3.55 5.46
CA LEU A 19 9.24 -4.24 4.37
C LEU A 19 9.22 -3.43 3.07
N MET A 20 8.11 -2.77 2.73
CA MET A 20 8.05 -1.86 1.58
C MET A 20 9.08 -0.72 1.72
N LEU A 21 9.16 -0.07 2.89
CA LEU A 21 10.14 1.00 3.12
C LEU A 21 11.58 0.51 3.05
N LEU A 22 11.87 -0.65 3.64
CA LEU A 22 13.19 -1.28 3.57
C LEU A 22 13.56 -1.67 2.13
N GLY A 23 12.62 -2.22 1.37
CA GLY A 23 12.82 -2.55 -0.04
C GLY A 23 13.22 -1.32 -0.87
N VAL A 24 12.59 -0.17 -0.62
CA VAL A 24 12.96 1.10 -1.25
C VAL A 24 14.35 1.58 -0.81
N ALA A 25 14.67 1.50 0.48
CA ALA A 25 15.98 1.93 1.01
C ALA A 25 17.15 1.10 0.46
N VAL A 26 16.95 -0.22 0.36
CA VAL A 26 17.96 -1.16 -0.16
C VAL A 26 18.21 -0.98 -1.66
N HIS A 27 17.29 -0.33 -2.39
CA HIS A 27 17.43 -0.07 -3.83
C HIS A 27 18.71 0.71 -4.19
N ILE A 28 19.24 1.52 -3.27
CA ILE A 28 20.49 2.27 -3.45
C ILE A 28 21.70 1.32 -3.60
N PHE A 29 21.67 0.17 -2.93
CA PHE A 29 22.76 -0.81 -2.94
C PHE A 29 22.56 -1.86 -4.03
N SER A 30 21.36 -2.45 -4.11
CA SER A 30 21.03 -3.38 -5.19
C SER A 30 19.55 -3.36 -5.55
N ALA A 31 19.28 -3.20 -6.85
CA ALA A 31 17.93 -3.18 -7.39
C ALA A 31 17.26 -4.57 -7.34
N GLU A 32 18.03 -5.65 -7.48
CA GLU A 32 17.51 -7.02 -7.44
C GLU A 32 16.95 -7.39 -6.06
N ILE A 33 17.72 -7.18 -5.00
CA ILE A 33 17.29 -7.49 -3.63
C ILE A 33 16.14 -6.58 -3.22
N SER A 34 16.20 -5.30 -3.63
CA SER A 34 15.12 -4.33 -3.44
C SER A 34 13.80 -4.83 -4.00
N LEU A 35 13.78 -5.35 -5.23
CA LEU A 35 12.57 -5.89 -5.86
C LEU A 35 11.95 -7.02 -5.05
N TYR A 36 12.76 -7.97 -4.57
CA TYR A 36 12.25 -9.10 -3.77
C TYR A 36 11.67 -8.64 -2.43
N ILE A 37 12.37 -7.78 -1.70
CA ILE A 37 11.91 -7.28 -0.39
C ILE A 37 10.65 -6.42 -0.56
N TYR A 38 10.67 -5.49 -1.51
CA TYR A 38 9.54 -4.61 -1.79
C TYR A 38 8.33 -5.41 -2.28
N GLY A 39 8.52 -6.40 -3.16
CA GLY A 39 7.45 -7.26 -3.67
C GLY A 39 6.76 -8.08 -2.58
N ILE A 40 7.53 -8.66 -1.66
CA ILE A 40 6.97 -9.40 -0.51
C ILE A 40 6.20 -8.43 0.42
N GLY A 41 6.77 -7.27 0.71
CA GLY A 41 6.12 -6.23 1.52
C GLY A 41 4.79 -5.75 0.92
N ALA A 42 4.80 -5.45 -0.38
CA ALA A 42 3.62 -5.00 -1.13
C ALA A 42 2.53 -6.09 -1.18
N MET A 43 2.91 -7.36 -1.35
CA MET A 43 1.97 -8.48 -1.33
C MET A 43 1.29 -8.60 0.04
N LEU A 44 2.05 -8.61 1.14
CA LEU A 44 1.52 -8.68 2.50
C LEU A 44 0.59 -7.48 2.80
N PHE A 45 1.01 -6.28 2.40
CA PHE A 45 0.24 -5.06 2.57
C PHE A 45 -1.11 -5.13 1.82
N CYS A 46 -1.08 -5.50 0.53
CA CYS A 46 -2.29 -5.68 -0.28
C CYS A 46 -3.24 -6.74 0.29
N LEU A 47 -2.71 -7.88 0.76
CA LEU A 47 -3.54 -8.95 1.33
C LEU A 47 -4.29 -8.47 2.57
N MET A 48 -3.61 -7.75 3.47
CA MET A 48 -4.26 -7.16 4.64
C MET A 48 -5.30 -6.12 4.24
N GLN A 49 -5.01 -5.33 3.21
CA GLN A 49 -5.92 -4.31 2.71
C GLN A 49 -7.24 -4.88 2.17
N LEU A 50 -7.18 -6.06 1.54
CA LEU A 50 -8.35 -6.82 1.08
C LEU A 50 -9.12 -7.47 2.24
N ARG A 51 -8.41 -7.91 3.30
CA ARG A 51 -9.00 -8.55 4.48
C ARG A 51 -9.71 -7.57 5.41
N ALA A 52 -9.32 -6.30 5.42
CA ALA A 52 -9.95 -5.24 6.22
C ALA A 52 -11.36 -4.87 5.71
N VAL A 53 -12.31 -5.80 5.73
CA VAL A 53 -13.70 -5.59 5.29
C VAL A 53 -14.45 -4.71 6.28
N TYR A 54 -15.24 -3.76 5.76
CA TYR A 54 -16.00 -2.78 6.54
C TYR A 54 -17.46 -3.16 6.38
N GLU A 55 -18.12 -3.48 7.48
CA GLU A 55 -19.52 -3.92 7.50
C GLU A 55 -20.49 -2.76 7.79
N GLY A 56 -20.02 -1.50 7.76
CA GLY A 56 -20.89 -0.33 7.92
C GLY A 56 -21.47 0.19 6.59
N ASN A 57 -22.65 0.81 6.63
CA ASN A 57 -23.37 1.34 5.47
C ASN A 57 -22.95 2.79 5.09
N ASP A 58 -21.83 3.30 5.63
CA ASP A 58 -21.36 4.66 5.35
C ASP A 58 -20.78 4.77 3.93
N LEU A 59 -21.51 5.43 3.04
CA LEU A 59 -21.07 5.67 1.65
C LEU A 59 -19.69 6.35 1.56
N ASN A 60 -19.32 7.18 2.54
CA ASN A 60 -18.00 7.79 2.61
C ASN A 60 -16.89 6.75 2.81
N VAL A 61 -17.09 5.74 3.67
CA VAL A 61 -16.07 4.72 3.96
C VAL A 61 -15.88 3.78 2.76
N ILE A 62 -16.95 3.49 2.02
CA ILE A 62 -16.89 2.67 0.79
C ILE A 62 -16.04 3.36 -0.29
N ARG A 63 -16.19 4.68 -0.47
CA ARG A 63 -15.37 5.46 -1.42
C ARG A 63 -13.90 5.50 -1.03
N LEU A 64 -13.61 5.70 0.26
CA LEU A 64 -12.24 5.67 0.79
C LEU A 64 -11.57 4.31 0.56
N ARG A 65 -12.31 3.21 0.71
CA ARG A 65 -11.81 1.86 0.43
C ARG A 65 -11.42 1.64 -1.02
N ARG A 66 -12.14 2.23 -1.98
CA ARG A 66 -11.74 2.22 -3.39
C ARG A 66 -10.41 2.95 -3.61
N GLN A 67 -10.18 4.06 -2.89
CA GLN A 67 -8.90 4.79 -2.97
C GLN A 67 -7.75 3.98 -2.37
N GLN A 68 -7.99 3.24 -1.29
CA GLN A 68 -6.99 2.35 -0.69
C GLN A 68 -6.64 1.18 -1.61
N LEU A 69 -7.63 0.61 -2.31
CA LEU A 69 -7.38 -0.37 -3.36
C LEU A 69 -6.59 0.24 -4.55
N PHE A 70 -6.86 1.49 -4.90
CA PHE A 70 -6.09 2.20 -5.92
C PHE A 70 -4.64 2.45 -5.49
N ALA A 71 -4.38 2.74 -4.22
CA ALA A 71 -3.03 2.81 -3.66
C ALA A 71 -2.31 1.45 -3.76
N CYS A 72 -2.99 0.36 -3.39
CA CYS A 72 -2.49 -1.01 -3.57
C CYS A 72 -2.14 -1.33 -5.03
N LEU A 73 -2.99 -0.96 -5.98
CA LEU A 73 -2.70 -1.12 -7.40
C LEU A 73 -1.45 -0.33 -7.82
N MET A 74 -1.25 0.86 -7.27
CA MET A 74 -0.07 1.67 -7.54
C MET A 74 1.21 1.05 -6.95
N PHE A 75 1.15 0.42 -5.78
CA PHE A 75 2.28 -0.33 -5.22
C PHE A 75 2.62 -1.57 -6.05
N ILE A 76 1.63 -2.32 -6.53
CA ILE A 76 1.87 -3.43 -7.46
C ILE A 76 2.47 -2.91 -8.77
N GLY A 77 1.97 -1.78 -9.29
CA GLY A 77 2.56 -1.09 -10.45
C GLY A 77 4.00 -0.66 -10.21
N THR A 78 4.36 -0.29 -8.98
CA THR A 78 5.74 0.02 -8.59
C THR A 78 6.63 -1.21 -8.62
N VAL A 79 6.16 -2.36 -8.12
CA VAL A 79 6.88 -3.66 -8.24
C VAL A 79 7.12 -3.97 -9.72
N MET A 80 6.11 -3.77 -10.56
CA MET A 80 6.22 -4.01 -12.01
C MET A 80 7.26 -3.06 -12.65
N CYS A 81 7.25 -1.77 -12.32
CA CYS A 81 8.24 -0.81 -12.81
C CYS A 81 9.66 -1.12 -12.30
N MET A 82 9.82 -1.52 -11.03
CA MET A 82 11.11 -1.98 -10.52
C MET A 82 11.60 -3.23 -11.26
N SER A 83 10.71 -4.18 -11.59
CA SER A 83 11.09 -5.36 -12.36
C SER A 83 11.54 -5.01 -13.79
N MET A 84 10.90 -4.01 -14.43
CA MET A 84 11.32 -3.51 -15.74
C MET A 84 12.73 -2.90 -15.70
N GLN A 85 13.07 -2.17 -14.63
CA GLN A 85 14.42 -1.64 -14.43
C GLN A 85 15.44 -2.76 -14.22
N VAL A 86 15.13 -3.78 -13.42
CA VAL A 86 16.02 -4.91 -13.12
C VAL A 86 16.27 -5.78 -14.36
N TYR A 87 15.21 -6.19 -15.05
CA TYR A 87 15.30 -7.07 -16.22
C TYR A 87 15.59 -6.32 -17.54
N GLN A 88 15.76 -4.99 -17.49
CA GLN A 88 16.07 -4.12 -18.64
C GLN A 88 15.08 -4.23 -19.82
N TYR A 89 13.83 -4.58 -19.52
CA TYR A 89 12.75 -4.77 -20.50
C TYR A 89 11.66 -3.70 -20.31
N GLY A 90 11.35 -2.96 -21.38
CA GLY A 90 10.28 -1.94 -21.40
C GLY A 90 10.75 -0.47 -21.32
N PHE A 91 9.78 0.42 -21.10
CA PHE A 91 9.99 1.88 -21.10
C PHE A 91 10.57 2.43 -19.78
N ALA A 92 10.27 1.76 -18.65
CA ALA A 92 10.66 2.19 -17.31
C ALA A 92 12.11 1.77 -16.96
N ARG A 93 13.10 2.32 -17.68
CA ARG A 93 14.52 1.93 -17.56
C ARG A 93 15.29 2.67 -16.44
N ARG A 94 14.70 3.73 -15.86
CA ARG A 94 15.31 4.55 -14.81
C ARG A 94 14.49 4.49 -13.51
N ASN A 95 14.59 5.53 -12.68
CA ASN A 95 13.87 5.67 -11.41
C ASN A 95 12.40 6.11 -11.55
N GLU A 96 11.74 5.83 -12.68
CA GLU A 96 10.33 6.22 -12.89
C GLU A 96 9.39 5.50 -11.93
N TRP A 97 9.79 4.32 -11.42
CA TRP A 97 9.09 3.58 -10.37
C TRP A 97 8.86 4.42 -9.11
N VAL A 98 9.74 5.39 -8.81
CA VAL A 98 9.61 6.28 -7.65
C VAL A 98 8.35 7.14 -7.76
N VAL A 99 7.95 7.52 -8.97
CA VAL A 99 6.73 8.32 -9.19
C VAL A 99 5.49 7.51 -8.86
N ALA A 100 5.43 6.25 -9.32
CA ALA A 100 4.33 5.34 -8.97
C ALA A 100 4.27 5.14 -7.44
N LEU A 101 5.42 4.88 -6.81
CA LEU A 101 5.52 4.72 -5.35
C LEU A 101 5.00 5.96 -4.61
N ALA A 102 5.43 7.14 -5.02
CA ALA A 102 5.05 8.41 -4.38
C ALA A 102 3.55 8.65 -4.46
N ILE A 103 2.92 8.41 -5.62
CA ILE A 103 1.47 8.55 -5.77
C ILE A 103 0.73 7.53 -4.89
N GLY A 104 1.18 6.27 -4.87
CA GLY A 104 0.61 5.23 -4.00
C GLY A 104 0.67 5.64 -2.53
N CYS A 105 1.82 6.13 -2.08
CA CYS A 105 2.06 6.56 -0.70
C CYS A 105 1.19 7.76 -0.30
N VAL A 106 1.04 8.76 -1.17
CA VAL A 106 0.17 9.92 -0.92
C VAL A 106 -1.29 9.49 -0.77
N LEU A 107 -1.76 8.58 -1.63
CA LEU A 107 -3.12 8.06 -1.56
C LEU A 107 -3.34 7.24 -0.27
N GLU A 108 -2.38 6.39 0.08
CA GLU A 108 -2.43 5.61 1.32
C GLU A 108 -2.46 6.53 2.55
N LEU A 109 -1.58 7.53 2.61
CA LEU A 109 -1.54 8.51 3.69
C LEU A 109 -2.84 9.31 3.80
N TYR A 110 -3.40 9.73 2.66
CA TYR A 110 -4.69 10.41 2.62
C TYR A 110 -5.80 9.54 3.22
N THR A 111 -5.85 8.25 2.86
CA THR A 111 -6.84 7.33 3.43
C THR A 111 -6.62 7.11 4.93
N ALA A 112 -5.36 7.01 5.39
CA ALA A 112 -5.02 6.83 6.81
C ALA A 112 -5.50 8.00 7.69
N TRP A 113 -5.44 9.24 7.18
CA TRP A 113 -5.91 10.43 7.90
C TRP A 113 -7.45 10.61 7.83
N ARG A 114 -8.08 10.18 6.73
CA ARG A 114 -9.50 10.44 6.50
C ARG A 114 -10.41 9.40 7.15
N ILE A 115 -9.97 8.15 7.31
CA ILE A 115 -10.72 7.10 8.04
C ILE A 115 -11.05 7.50 9.50
N PRO A 116 -10.10 7.93 10.36
CA PRO A 116 -10.40 8.26 11.76
C PRO A 116 -11.31 9.48 11.89
N SER A 117 -11.14 10.48 11.01
CA SER A 117 -12.02 11.66 10.98
C SER A 117 -13.42 11.36 10.41
N ALA A 118 -13.63 10.21 9.75
CA ALA A 118 -14.96 9.71 9.38
C ALA A 118 -15.66 9.05 10.56
N LEU A 119 -14.94 8.18 11.26
CA LEU A 119 -15.43 7.48 12.45
C LEU A 119 -15.81 8.46 13.58
N GLN A 120 -15.02 9.52 13.77
CA GLN A 120 -15.34 10.56 14.76
C GLN A 120 -16.61 11.37 14.44
N LYS A 121 -16.91 11.59 13.15
CA LYS A 121 -18.15 12.27 12.74
C LYS A 121 -19.38 11.37 12.92
N ALA A 122 -19.25 10.07 12.63
CA ALA A 122 -20.32 9.10 12.86
C ALA A 122 -20.65 8.91 14.35
N LYS A 123 -19.67 9.05 15.26
CA LYS A 123 -19.89 8.93 16.71
C LYS A 123 -20.50 10.19 17.36
N LYS A 124 -20.56 11.30 16.64
CA LYS A 124 -21.09 12.60 17.12
C LYS A 124 -22.52 12.89 16.67
N SER A 125 -23.10 12.05 15.81
CA SER A 125 -24.48 12.12 15.35
C SER A 125 -25.29 10.99 15.94
#